data_AF-A0A3C0W1L8-F1
#
_entry.id   AF-A0A3C0W1L8-F1
#
_cell.length_a   1.000
_cell.length_b   1.000
_cell.length_c   1.000
_cell.angle_alpha   90.00
_cell.angle_beta   90.00
_cell.angle_gamma   90.00
#
_symmetry.space_group_name_H-M   'P 1'
#
loop_
_entity.id
_entity.type
_entity.pdbx_description
1 polymer ?
#
loop_
_entity_poly.entity_id
_entity_poly.type
_entity_poly.pdbx_seq_one_letter_code
_entity_poly.pdbx_strand_id
1 'polypeptide(L)' 'MTRTLYGIKACDTMKKARVWLDENGVAYDFHDYKAA' A
#
# COMPACT_ATOMS: atom_id res chain seq x y z
N MET A 1 -4.09 -12.95 -9.40
CA MET A 1 -3.14 -12.90 -8.26
C MET A 1 -3.17 -11.48 -7.71
N THR A 2 -4.02 -11.20 -6.73
CA THR A 2 -4.21 -9.87 -6.12
C THR A 2 -3.09 -9.60 -5.10
N ARG A 3 -2.36 -8.48 -5.25
CA ARG A 3 -1.27 -8.10 -4.36
C ARG A 3 -1.81 -7.22 -3.24
N THR A 4 -2.03 -7.78 -2.06
CA THR A 4 -2.49 -7.00 -0.90
C THR A 4 -1.30 -6.39 -0.18
N LEU A 5 -1.23 -5.06 -0.16
CA LEU A 5 -0.24 -4.27 0.56
C LEU A 5 -0.75 -4.00 1.98
N TYR A 6 -0.20 -4.70 2.95
CA TYR A 6 -0.52 -4.52 4.35
C TYR A 6 0.33 -3.42 4.97
N GLY A 7 -0.28 -2.43 5.61
CA GLY A 7 0.46 -1.33 6.21
C GLY A 7 -0.39 -0.43 7.09
N ILE A 8 0.16 0.73 7.41
CA ILE A 8 -0.55 1.78 8.15
C ILE A 8 -0.42 3.06 7.34
N LYS A 9 -1.54 3.79 7.11
CA LYS A 9 -1.51 5.04 6.34
C LYS A 9 -0.54 6.09 6.89
N ALA A 10 -0.28 6.04 8.19
CA ALA A 10 0.58 6.99 8.92
C ALA A 10 2.08 6.71 8.79
N CYS A 11 2.50 5.64 8.08
CA CYS A 11 3.91 5.36 7.84
C CYS A 11 4.37 5.95 6.50
N ASP A 12 5.36 6.83 6.53
CA ASP A 12 5.94 7.43 5.31
C ASP A 12 6.51 6.39 4.34
N THR A 13 7.03 5.28 4.85
CA THR A 13 7.50 4.16 4.02
C THR A 13 6.36 3.56 3.19
N MET A 14 5.18 3.40 3.78
CA MET A 14 4.00 2.87 3.06
C MET A 14 3.48 3.87 2.03
N LYS A 15 3.60 5.18 2.29
CA LYS A 15 3.27 6.22 1.32
C LYS A 15 4.18 6.14 0.09
N LYS A 16 5.49 5.99 0.29
CA LYS A 16 6.46 5.79 -0.80
C LYS A 16 6.20 4.50 -1.58
N ALA A 17 5.91 3.41 -0.89
CA ALA A 17 5.59 2.13 -1.54
C ALA A 17 4.35 2.21 -2.42
N ARG A 18 3.28 2.88 -1.95
CA ARG A 18 2.06 3.10 -2.74
C ARG A 18 2.31 3.96 -3.98
N VAL A 19 3.08 5.04 -3.85
CA VAL A 19 3.45 5.90 -4.98
C VAL A 19 4.24 5.10 -6.02
N TRP A 20 5.24 4.31 -5.59
CA TRP A 20 6.01 3.48 -6.51
C TRP A 20 5.13 2.44 -7.22
N LEU A 21 4.21 1.79 -6.50
CA LEU A 21 3.30 0.81 -7.10
C LEU A 21 2.34 1.46 -8.11
N ASP A 22 1.87 2.66 -7.82
CA ASP A 22 1.03 3.47 -8.72
C ASP A 22 1.80 3.87 -9.98
N GLU A 23 3.03 4.39 -9.83
CA GLU A 23 3.93 4.75 -10.94
C GLU A 23 4.29 3.53 -11.81
N ASN A 24 4.41 2.35 -11.21
CA ASN A 24 4.72 1.11 -11.94
C ASN A 24 3.45 0.41 -12.47
N GLY A 25 2.25 0.98 -12.29
CA GLY A 25 0.99 0.40 -12.76
C GLY A 25 0.69 -0.96 -12.14
N VAL A 26 1.21 -1.24 -10.95
CA VAL A 26 0.99 -2.50 -10.26
C VAL A 26 -0.35 -2.43 -9.55
N ALA A 27 -1.29 -3.30 -9.90
CA ALA A 27 -2.53 -3.41 -9.14
C ALA A 27 -2.25 -3.95 -7.73
N TYR A 28 -2.59 -3.17 -6.70
CA TYR A 28 -2.47 -3.56 -5.30
C TYR A 28 -3.72 -3.19 -4.49
N ASP A 29 -3.97 -3.96 -3.43
CA ASP A 29 -5.07 -3.74 -2.48
C ASP A 29 -4.47 -3.31 -1.13
N PHE A 30 -4.77 -2.12 -0.63
CA PHE A 30 -4.13 -1.62 0.60
C PHE A 30 -4.94 -1.97 1.86
N HIS A 31 -4.36 -2.80 2.73
CA HIS A 31 -4.96 -3.19 4.00
C HIS A 31 -4.34 -2.40 5.16
N ASP A 32 -5.13 -1.57 5.84
CA ASP A 32 -4.67 -0.73 6.95
C ASP A 32 -4.80 -1.46 8.30
N TYR A 33 -3.68 -1.75 8.96
CA TYR A 33 -3.65 -2.40 10.28
C TYR A 33 -4.27 -1.57 11.40
N LYS A 34 -4.40 -0.24 11.25
CA LYS A 34 -4.97 0.64 12.27
C LYS A 34 -6.49 0.76 12.15
N ALA A 35 -7.10 0.14 11.14
CA ALA A 35 -8.56 0.15 10.95
C ALA A 35 -9.28 -0.99 11.70
N ALA A 36 -8.65 -1.55 12.73
CA ALA A 36 -9.27 -2.44 13.71
C ALA A 36 -9.82 -1.65 14.91
#